data_AF-A0A6P5J8G5-F1
#
_entry.id   AF-A0A6P5J8G5-F1
#
_cell.length_a   1.000
_cell.length_b   1.000
_cell.length_c   1.000
_cell.angle_alpha   90.00
_cell.angle_beta   90.00
_cell.angle_gamma   90.00
#
_symmetry.space_group_name_H-M   'P 1'
#
loop_
_entity.id
_entity.type
_entity.pdbx_description
1 polymer ?
#
loop_
_entity_poly.entity_id
_entity_poly.type
_entity_poly.pdbx_seq_one_letter_code
_entity_poly.pdbx_strand_id
1 'polypeptide(L)'
;MAGRGGQQKRRMVFEATEMLCTLPSAAQKKNMASLSRGDRLLQEDQKRIVALEKAEALTGTCPDICPEKERYPREIQSQLSPSEMLPGTDKVDHPAAIKECSRSSAGLEELLPHDLRPLAVLNMTMGYLVTHILDQEERNYQDWYSFVWSRTRGIRKDILQQHLHDPQTVSLMEKCARFHIHCAHHLCEEPISSFDAPTNKAQITKCLFALKEMYLDLASEGKSSRREAEFQASAILLALDQGDVLRQVRQLQPQVRNAPEVKFALQAFTALDSNNYVRFFKLVREASYLNACLLHGYFSQARGNALRAMTATHTVSSQKTTGFPMDRVVGWLLFNDSREAVSFMHHNGLHVSEGYVELNRQALMEPKQPFRPKRSIFILEKLTTSVGEVVNGEMLPAAPQHIPENSFSPGGEYIGDRAEMVIASCWKSTHVDMADNGMNQHLGKLTLVSPSRQRTEKRFLDPQESVSAASFSFLPFMDLELPIIKRQHVFPRLLLQGSAGSLLIFQHLDRQMAPAYFKASDTLFFNQRE
;
A
#
# COMPACT_ATOMS: atom_id res chain seq x y z
N MET A 1 47.70 2.04 -17.79
CA MET A 1 47.64 1.77 -16.33
C MET A 1 46.24 1.86 -15.71
N ALA A 2 45.14 1.91 -16.48
CA ALA A 2 43.77 2.01 -15.94
C ALA A 2 43.01 0.67 -15.77
N GLY A 3 43.68 -0.49 -15.91
CA GLY A 3 43.03 -1.81 -15.91
C GLY A 3 43.14 -2.63 -14.62
N ARG A 4 44.05 -2.26 -13.68
CA ARG A 4 44.31 -3.08 -12.48
C ARG A 4 43.46 -2.70 -11.25
N GLY A 5 42.96 -1.46 -11.17
CA GLY A 5 42.14 -1.00 -10.04
C GLY A 5 40.73 -1.63 -10.00
N GLY A 6 40.15 -1.96 -11.15
CA GLY A 6 38.82 -2.58 -11.25
C GLY A 6 38.80 -4.08 -10.90
N GLN A 7 39.86 -4.82 -11.26
CA GLN A 7 40.02 -6.22 -10.89
C GLN A 7 40.35 -6.40 -9.40
N GLN A 8 41.14 -5.50 -8.81
CA GLN A 8 41.47 -5.56 -7.38
C GLN A 8 40.27 -5.23 -6.49
N LYS A 9 39.43 -4.25 -6.88
CA LYS A 9 38.15 -3.98 -6.20
C LYS A 9 37.17 -5.14 -6.31
N ARG A 10 37.02 -5.76 -7.49
CA ARG A 10 36.18 -6.96 -7.65
C ARG A 10 36.67 -8.16 -6.84
N ARG A 11 38.00 -8.33 -6.70
CA ARG A 11 38.60 -9.42 -5.92
C ARG A 11 38.45 -9.21 -4.41
N MET A 12 38.64 -7.99 -3.90
CA MET A 12 38.38 -7.67 -2.49
C MET A 12 36.88 -7.76 -2.13
N VAL A 13 35.97 -7.38 -3.03
CA VAL A 13 34.52 -7.57 -2.84
C VAL A 13 34.17 -9.05 -2.79
N PHE A 14 34.77 -9.88 -3.65
CA PHE A 14 34.58 -11.33 -3.63
C PHE A 14 35.11 -11.98 -2.34
N GLU A 15 36.32 -11.62 -1.89
CA GLU A 15 36.94 -12.15 -0.65
C GLU A 15 36.21 -11.69 0.64
N ALA A 16 35.72 -10.44 0.68
CA ALA A 16 34.93 -9.94 1.83
C ALA A 16 33.55 -10.61 1.91
N THR A 17 32.94 -10.89 0.75
CA THR A 17 31.64 -11.59 0.67
C THR A 17 31.82 -13.08 1.04
N GLU A 18 32.90 -13.74 0.61
CA GLU A 18 33.21 -15.14 0.98
C GLU A 18 33.38 -15.33 2.49
N MET A 19 34.02 -14.39 3.20
CA MET A 19 34.28 -14.54 4.65
C MET A 19 33.05 -14.32 5.53
N LEU A 20 32.14 -13.44 5.13
CA LEU A 20 30.83 -13.27 5.77
C LEU A 20 29.95 -14.52 5.65
N CYS A 21 30.09 -15.21 4.52
CA CYS A 21 29.25 -16.34 4.09
C CYS A 21 29.58 -17.68 4.75
N THR A 22 30.60 -17.79 5.61
CA THR A 22 31.02 -19.10 6.18
C THR A 22 31.35 -19.12 7.67
N LEU A 23 30.80 -18.21 8.48
CA LEU A 23 31.02 -18.25 9.93
C LEU A 23 30.35 -19.47 10.60
N PRO A 24 31.00 -20.17 11.53
CA PRO A 24 30.36 -21.22 12.32
C PRO A 24 29.21 -20.68 13.19
N SER A 25 28.16 -21.46 13.43
CA SER A 25 27.01 -21.07 14.26
C SER A 25 27.41 -20.53 15.65
N ALA A 26 28.47 -21.07 16.27
CA ALA A 26 28.99 -20.58 17.55
C ALA A 26 29.55 -19.15 17.46
N ALA A 27 30.21 -18.80 16.34
CA ALA A 27 30.73 -17.45 16.10
C ALA A 27 29.58 -16.47 15.84
N GLN A 28 28.56 -16.86 15.09
CA GLN A 28 27.36 -16.03 14.87
C GLN A 28 26.60 -15.75 16.17
N LYS A 29 26.47 -16.74 17.06
CA LYS A 29 25.89 -16.55 18.40
C LYS A 29 26.68 -15.55 19.23
N LYS A 30 28.02 -15.61 19.15
CA LYS A 30 28.91 -14.64 19.82
C LYS A 30 28.71 -13.24 19.27
N ASN A 31 28.68 -13.08 17.93
CA ASN A 31 28.46 -11.80 17.28
C ASN A 31 27.10 -11.18 17.67
N MET A 32 26.03 -11.97 17.60
CA MET A 32 24.69 -11.58 18.03
C MET A 32 24.66 -11.11 19.49
N ALA A 33 25.35 -11.82 20.40
CA ALA A 33 25.44 -11.43 21.80
C ALA A 33 26.22 -10.12 22.00
N SER A 34 27.29 -9.89 21.24
CA SER A 34 28.05 -8.63 21.26
C SER A 34 27.19 -7.44 20.82
N LEU A 35 26.46 -7.57 19.70
CA LEU A 35 25.55 -6.52 19.22
C LEU A 35 24.42 -6.25 20.22
N SER A 36 23.79 -7.32 20.74
CA SER A 36 22.72 -7.19 21.74
C SER A 36 23.18 -6.52 23.04
N ARG A 37 24.46 -6.63 23.40
CA ARG A 37 25.03 -5.90 24.54
C ARG A 37 25.16 -4.41 24.24
N GLY A 38 25.58 -4.04 23.03
CA GLY A 38 25.64 -2.65 22.57
C GLY A 38 24.28 -1.98 22.61
N ASP A 39 23.25 -2.65 22.09
CA ASP A 39 21.88 -2.12 22.02
C ASP A 39 21.30 -1.79 23.40
N ARG A 40 21.57 -2.63 24.40
CA ARG A 40 21.11 -2.38 25.78
C ARG A 40 21.69 -1.08 26.34
N LEU A 41 22.96 -0.79 26.06
CA LEU A 41 23.61 0.44 26.51
C LEU A 41 22.99 1.66 25.80
N LEU A 42 22.77 1.56 24.48
CA LEU A 42 22.16 2.62 23.69
C LEU A 42 20.71 2.92 24.12
N GLN A 43 19.93 1.88 24.44
CA GLN A 43 18.56 2.04 24.96
C GLN A 43 18.54 2.73 26.32
N GLU A 44 19.48 2.40 27.21
CA GLU A 44 19.60 3.09 28.51
C GLU A 44 19.93 4.59 28.34
N ASP A 45 20.82 4.92 27.40
CA ASP A 45 21.15 6.31 27.09
C ASP A 45 19.98 7.05 26.42
N GLN A 46 19.25 6.41 25.52
CA GLN A 46 18.07 6.99 24.88
C GLN A 46 16.96 7.29 25.91
N LYS A 47 16.69 6.38 26.85
CA LYS A 47 15.74 6.61 27.95
C LYS A 47 16.13 7.82 28.79
N ARG A 48 17.43 8.02 29.04
CA ARG A 48 17.93 9.20 29.75
C ARG A 48 17.68 10.48 28.96
N ILE A 49 17.90 10.48 27.64
CA ILE A 49 17.70 11.66 26.78
C ILE A 49 16.21 12.02 26.66
N VAL A 50 15.34 11.04 26.46
CA VAL A 50 13.88 11.25 26.40
C VAL A 50 13.36 11.81 27.72
N ALA A 51 13.89 11.33 28.86
CA ALA A 51 13.58 11.89 30.17
C ALA A 51 14.04 13.35 30.36
N LEU A 52 14.94 13.85 29.51
CA LEU A 52 15.40 15.24 29.47
C LEU A 52 14.62 16.13 28.48
N GLU A 53 13.47 15.66 27.97
CA GLU A 53 12.52 16.38 27.09
C GLU A 53 13.09 16.88 25.74
N LYS A 54 14.27 16.41 25.32
CA LYS A 54 14.86 16.71 24.00
C LYS A 54 14.57 15.61 22.98
N ALA A 55 13.31 15.35 22.68
CA ALA A 55 12.94 14.34 21.69
C ALA A 55 13.07 14.88 20.26
N GLU A 56 14.17 14.56 19.58
CA GLU A 56 14.31 14.73 18.13
C GLU A 56 13.54 13.64 17.37
N ALA A 57 13.22 13.90 16.10
CA ALA A 57 12.59 12.92 15.23
C ALA A 57 13.52 11.72 15.02
N LEU A 58 13.00 10.50 15.22
CA LEU A 58 13.75 9.27 15.06
C LEU A 58 14.22 9.13 13.60
N THR A 59 15.54 9.21 13.39
CA THR A 59 16.17 9.05 12.08
C THR A 59 16.90 7.72 12.03
N GLY A 60 16.61 6.91 11.02
CA GLY A 60 17.26 5.62 10.81
C GLY A 60 18.69 5.77 10.34
N THR A 61 19.57 4.88 10.79
CA THR A 61 21.00 4.87 10.47
C THR A 61 21.49 3.51 9.99
N CYS A 62 20.59 2.54 9.75
CA CYS A 62 20.99 1.24 9.20
C CYS A 62 21.58 1.42 7.79
N PRO A 63 22.85 1.02 7.54
CA PRO A 63 23.48 1.17 6.22
C PRO A 63 23.01 0.10 5.22
N ASP A 64 22.42 -0.98 5.71
CA ASP A 64 22.16 -2.21 4.94
C ASP A 64 20.67 -2.41 4.66
N ILE A 65 20.33 -3.12 3.57
CA ILE A 65 18.92 -3.48 3.28
C ILE A 65 18.31 -4.41 4.34
N CYS A 66 19.15 -5.03 5.17
CA CYS A 66 18.81 -5.78 6.38
C CYS A 66 19.84 -5.48 7.49
N PRO A 67 19.41 -5.05 8.69
CA PRO A 67 20.32 -4.82 9.82
C PRO A 67 21.20 -6.04 10.11
N GLU A 68 22.50 -5.81 10.35
CA GLU A 68 23.46 -6.89 10.60
C GLU A 68 23.01 -7.84 11.72
N LYS A 69 22.52 -7.27 12.82
CA LYS A 69 22.01 -8.04 13.97
C LYS A 69 20.86 -8.98 13.60
N GLU A 70 20.00 -8.59 12.65
CA GLU A 70 18.84 -9.39 12.23
C GLU A 70 19.26 -10.61 11.41
N ARG A 71 20.36 -10.53 10.64
CA ARG A 71 20.81 -11.62 9.76
C ARG A 71 21.17 -12.89 10.54
N TYR A 72 21.90 -12.75 11.66
CA TYR A 72 22.40 -13.88 12.44
C TYR A 72 21.30 -14.79 13.03
N PRO A 73 20.29 -14.30 13.79
CA PRO A 73 19.26 -15.17 14.33
C PRO A 73 18.44 -15.85 13.24
N ARG A 74 18.22 -15.18 12.10
CA ARG A 74 17.49 -15.76 10.97
C ARG A 74 18.23 -16.94 10.36
N GLU A 75 19.56 -16.88 10.26
CA GLU A 75 20.37 -18.04 9.86
C GLU A 75 20.34 -19.14 10.93
N ILE A 76 20.63 -18.81 12.19
CA ILE A 76 20.69 -19.78 13.30
C ILE A 76 19.36 -20.54 13.48
N GLN A 77 18.23 -19.88 13.22
CA GLN A 77 16.88 -20.44 13.36
C GLN A 77 16.31 -20.99 12.05
N SER A 78 17.09 -20.98 10.96
CA SER A 78 16.66 -21.42 9.62
C SER A 78 15.37 -20.71 9.13
N GLN A 79 15.30 -19.39 9.33
CA GLN A 79 14.19 -18.51 8.94
C GLN A 79 14.55 -17.64 7.72
N LEU A 80 15.48 -18.10 6.89
CA LEU A 80 15.85 -17.44 5.64
C LEU A 80 14.97 -17.96 4.51
N SER A 81 14.55 -17.05 3.63
CA SER A 81 13.91 -17.46 2.39
C SER A 81 14.96 -17.99 1.39
N PRO A 82 14.57 -18.80 0.39
CA PRO A 82 15.47 -19.23 -0.68
C PRO A 82 16.17 -18.09 -1.45
N SER A 83 15.60 -16.88 -1.43
CA SER A 83 16.16 -15.70 -2.09
C SER A 83 17.22 -14.98 -1.24
N GLU A 84 17.43 -15.41 0.00
CA GLU A 84 18.38 -14.84 0.97
C GLU A 84 19.46 -15.85 1.40
N MET A 85 19.49 -17.02 0.76
CA MET A 85 20.45 -18.09 1.06
C MET A 85 21.46 -18.25 -0.07
N LEU A 86 22.69 -18.61 0.30
CA LEU A 86 23.69 -18.98 -0.69
C LEU A 86 23.26 -20.27 -1.38
N PRO A 87 23.38 -20.37 -2.72
CA PRO A 87 22.94 -21.53 -3.48
C PRO A 87 23.51 -22.84 -2.93
N GLY A 88 22.62 -23.79 -2.61
CA GLY A 88 23.00 -25.13 -2.13
C GLY A 88 23.40 -25.21 -0.65
N THR A 89 23.19 -24.15 0.13
CA THR A 89 23.48 -24.12 1.57
C THR A 89 22.31 -23.57 2.39
N ASP A 90 22.39 -23.66 3.71
CA ASP A 90 21.50 -23.04 4.68
C ASP A 90 22.04 -21.70 5.23
N LYS A 91 23.13 -21.19 4.65
CA LYS A 91 23.83 -19.99 5.10
C LYS A 91 23.26 -18.75 4.43
N VAL A 92 23.28 -17.62 5.15
CA VAL A 92 22.79 -16.34 4.63
C VAL A 92 23.68 -15.82 3.51
N ASP A 93 23.05 -15.35 2.43
CA ASP A 93 23.66 -14.46 1.45
C ASP A 93 23.48 -13.02 1.96
N HIS A 94 24.46 -12.51 2.70
CA HIS A 94 24.37 -11.21 3.38
C HIS A 94 23.98 -10.05 2.43
N PRO A 95 24.54 -9.94 1.21
CA PRO A 95 24.08 -8.97 0.21
C PRO A 95 22.60 -9.06 -0.17
N ALA A 96 22.00 -10.25 -0.13
CA ALA A 96 20.63 -10.53 -0.55
C ALA A 96 19.61 -10.55 0.60
N ALA A 97 20.07 -10.65 1.86
CA ALA A 97 19.21 -10.64 3.04
C ALA A 97 18.47 -9.30 3.17
N ILE A 98 17.13 -9.32 3.28
CA ILE A 98 16.30 -8.11 3.40
C ILE A 98 15.58 -8.10 4.74
N LYS A 99 15.52 -6.93 5.39
CA LYS A 99 14.82 -6.72 6.67
C LYS A 99 13.39 -7.28 6.61
N GLU A 100 13.09 -8.19 7.52
CA GLU A 100 11.79 -8.82 7.67
C GLU A 100 10.87 -8.02 8.60
N CYS A 101 9.59 -7.92 8.25
CA CYS A 101 8.59 -7.41 9.18
C CYS A 101 8.21 -8.52 10.19
N SER A 102 8.98 -8.64 11.28
CA SER A 102 8.71 -9.62 12.35
C SER A 102 7.28 -9.52 12.89
N ARG A 103 6.58 -10.65 12.97
CA ARG A 103 5.23 -10.77 13.57
C ARG A 103 5.23 -10.49 15.08
N SER A 104 6.37 -10.62 15.75
CA SER A 104 6.52 -10.45 17.20
C SER A 104 6.69 -8.99 17.63
N SER A 105 6.80 -8.06 16.68
CA SER A 105 6.93 -6.62 16.94
C SER A 105 5.59 -5.92 17.24
N ALA A 106 4.64 -6.67 17.79
CA ALA A 106 3.37 -6.21 18.35
C ALA A 106 3.57 -5.34 19.62
N GLY A 107 4.74 -5.42 20.24
CA GLY A 107 5.18 -4.53 21.30
C GLY A 107 5.97 -3.33 20.78
N LEU A 108 5.91 -2.21 21.50
CA LEU A 108 6.92 -1.16 21.48
C LEU A 108 8.25 -1.75 21.98
N GLU A 109 8.91 -2.57 21.16
CA GLU A 109 10.36 -2.73 21.28
C GLU A 109 10.95 -1.36 20.94
N GLU A 110 11.73 -0.80 21.85
CA GLU A 110 12.31 0.53 21.70
C GLU A 110 13.35 0.46 20.58
N LEU A 111 12.91 0.85 19.37
CA LEU A 111 13.68 0.76 18.14
C LEU A 111 14.87 1.72 18.19
N LEU A 112 16.06 1.18 17.95
CA LEU A 112 17.25 1.99 17.84
C LEU A 112 17.37 2.56 16.43
N PRO A 113 18.05 3.72 16.26
CA PRO A 113 18.31 4.29 14.94
C PRO A 113 18.88 3.29 13.93
N HIS A 114 19.81 2.43 14.35
CA HIS A 114 20.45 1.44 13.48
C HIS A 114 19.56 0.24 13.13
N ASP A 115 18.38 0.09 13.75
CA ASP A 115 17.37 -0.87 13.32
C ASP A 115 16.56 -0.34 12.14
N LEU A 116 16.55 0.97 11.89
CA LEU A 116 15.74 1.63 10.87
C LEU A 116 16.59 2.02 9.66
N ARG A 117 16.11 1.67 8.46
CA ARG A 117 16.77 2.04 7.21
C ARG A 117 16.45 3.49 6.86
N PRO A 118 17.43 4.37 6.63
CA PRO A 118 17.21 5.70 6.10
C PRO A 118 16.71 5.62 4.66
N LEU A 119 16.16 6.73 4.15
CA LEU A 119 15.58 6.84 2.81
C LEU A 119 16.47 6.28 1.69
N ALA A 120 17.79 6.55 1.72
CA ALA A 120 18.71 6.05 0.70
C ALA A 120 18.73 4.51 0.65
N VAL A 121 18.72 3.86 1.82
CA VAL A 121 18.74 2.40 1.96
C VAL A 121 17.37 1.80 1.68
N LEU A 122 16.28 2.50 2.01
CA LEU A 122 14.92 2.10 1.60
C LEU A 122 14.76 2.11 0.07
N ASN A 123 15.31 3.11 -0.61
CA ASN A 123 15.35 3.16 -2.07
C ASN A 123 16.20 2.03 -2.66
N MET A 124 17.37 1.75 -2.10
CA MET A 124 18.20 0.61 -2.49
C MET A 124 17.45 -0.73 -2.29
N THR A 125 16.76 -0.88 -1.15
CA THR A 125 15.96 -2.08 -0.85
C THR A 125 14.85 -2.28 -1.88
N MET A 126 14.05 -1.24 -2.15
CA MET A 126 12.97 -1.34 -3.12
C MET A 126 13.52 -1.57 -4.53
N GLY A 127 14.63 -0.91 -4.88
CA GLY A 127 15.38 -1.17 -6.12
C GLY A 127 15.73 -2.64 -6.26
N TYR A 128 16.27 -3.25 -5.20
CA TYR A 128 16.63 -4.67 -5.21
C TYR A 128 15.40 -5.56 -5.40
N LEU A 129 14.29 -5.28 -4.72
CA LEU A 129 13.03 -6.02 -4.88
C LEU A 129 12.53 -5.97 -6.33
N VAL A 130 12.45 -4.78 -6.92
CA VAL A 130 11.90 -4.62 -8.28
C VAL A 130 12.80 -5.18 -9.37
N THR A 131 14.12 -5.22 -9.17
CA THR A 131 15.05 -5.72 -10.20
C THR A 131 15.41 -7.21 -10.05
N HIS A 132 15.40 -7.76 -8.84
CA HIS A 132 15.87 -9.13 -8.60
C HIS A 132 14.77 -10.09 -8.16
N ILE A 133 13.70 -9.63 -7.53
CA ILE A 133 12.74 -10.51 -6.82
C ILE A 133 11.39 -10.60 -7.53
N LEU A 134 10.84 -9.46 -7.96
CA LEU A 134 9.45 -9.41 -8.43
C LEU A 134 9.19 -10.29 -9.65
N ASP A 135 10.18 -10.46 -10.53
CA ASP A 135 10.06 -11.28 -11.73
C ASP A 135 10.43 -12.78 -11.50
N GLN A 136 10.53 -13.24 -10.24
CA GLN A 136 10.83 -14.64 -9.88
C GLN A 136 9.60 -15.44 -9.41
N GLU A 137 8.38 -15.01 -9.73
CA GLU A 137 7.11 -15.57 -9.22
C GLU A 137 6.89 -17.06 -9.55
N GLU A 138 7.44 -17.54 -10.67
CA GLU A 138 7.17 -18.87 -11.23
C GLU A 138 7.64 -20.06 -10.38
N ARG A 139 8.47 -19.81 -9.35
CA ARG A 139 9.02 -20.90 -8.51
C ARG A 139 8.05 -21.41 -7.45
N ASN A 140 7.34 -20.49 -6.79
CA ASN A 140 6.31 -20.77 -5.78
C ASN A 140 5.59 -19.46 -5.41
N TYR A 141 4.33 -19.30 -5.83
CA TYR A 141 3.55 -18.09 -5.55
C TYR A 141 3.36 -17.79 -4.06
N GLN A 142 3.20 -18.82 -3.23
CA GLN A 142 3.01 -18.63 -1.79
C GLN A 142 4.26 -18.03 -1.15
N ASP A 143 5.42 -18.63 -1.40
CA ASP A 143 6.68 -18.19 -0.81
C ASP A 143 7.08 -16.82 -1.37
N TRP A 144 6.90 -16.60 -2.67
CA TRP A 144 7.15 -15.33 -3.34
C TRP A 144 6.27 -14.21 -2.77
N TYR A 145 4.94 -14.41 -2.72
CA TYR A 145 4.02 -13.41 -2.19
C TYR A 145 4.31 -13.12 -0.72
N SER A 146 4.47 -14.16 0.12
CA SER A 146 4.78 -14.02 1.54
C SER A 146 6.08 -13.23 1.77
N PHE A 147 7.12 -13.52 0.99
CA PHE A 147 8.39 -12.81 1.02
C PHE A 147 8.22 -11.33 0.67
N VAL A 148 7.71 -11.03 -0.53
CA VAL A 148 7.59 -9.63 -1.00
C VAL A 148 6.63 -8.84 -0.13
N TRP A 149 5.52 -9.43 0.29
CA TRP A 149 4.57 -8.82 1.25
C TRP A 149 5.25 -8.45 2.56
N SER A 150 6.10 -9.34 3.11
CA SER A 150 6.84 -9.09 4.36
C SER A 150 7.85 -7.96 4.19
N ARG A 151 8.64 -7.98 3.11
CA ARG A 151 9.70 -6.98 2.87
C ARG A 151 9.13 -5.59 2.54
N THR A 152 8.07 -5.53 1.73
CA THR A 152 7.36 -4.26 1.44
C THR A 152 6.68 -3.71 2.70
N ARG A 153 6.13 -4.56 3.57
CA ARG A 153 5.65 -4.14 4.89
C ARG A 153 6.76 -3.59 5.78
N GLY A 154 7.96 -4.21 5.75
CA GLY A 154 9.14 -3.71 6.46
C GLY A 154 9.55 -2.30 6.00
N ILE A 155 9.59 -2.06 4.69
CA ILE A 155 9.85 -0.72 4.11
C ILE A 155 8.81 0.29 4.62
N ARG A 156 7.53 -0.06 4.58
CA ARG A 156 6.44 0.81 5.05
C ARG A 156 6.53 1.10 6.54
N LYS A 157 6.88 0.10 7.37
CA LYS A 157 7.07 0.32 8.82
C LYS A 157 8.21 1.31 9.07
N ASP A 158 9.35 1.14 8.41
CA ASP A 158 10.49 2.05 8.54
C ASP A 158 10.13 3.49 8.14
N ILE A 159 9.38 3.66 7.04
CA ILE A 159 8.87 4.98 6.59
C ILE A 159 7.98 5.63 7.66
N LEU A 160 7.01 4.89 8.18
CA LEU A 160 6.04 5.41 9.14
C LEU A 160 6.68 5.73 10.49
N GLN A 161 7.65 4.92 10.94
CA GLN A 161 8.35 5.10 12.21
C GLN A 161 9.28 6.32 12.19
N GLN A 162 9.85 6.64 11.03
CA GLN A 162 10.69 7.82 10.83
C GLN A 162 9.90 9.07 10.40
N HIS A 163 8.58 8.95 10.21
CA HIS A 163 7.72 10.03 9.69
C HIS A 163 8.19 10.67 8.37
N LEU A 164 8.74 9.85 7.46
CA LEU A 164 9.21 10.31 6.15
C LEU A 164 8.01 10.66 5.24
N HIS A 165 8.11 11.76 4.49
CA HIS A 165 7.03 12.27 3.63
C HIS A 165 7.53 13.02 2.38
N ASP A 166 8.79 12.83 1.98
CA ASP A 166 9.34 13.42 0.76
C ASP A 166 8.87 12.70 -0.53
N PRO A 167 9.03 13.29 -1.73
CA PRO A 167 8.60 12.68 -2.98
C PRO A 167 9.17 11.29 -3.29
N GLN A 168 10.40 10.99 -2.85
CA GLN A 168 10.98 9.65 -3.03
C GLN A 168 10.34 8.65 -2.07
N THR A 169 10.09 9.03 -0.82
CA THR A 169 9.30 8.22 0.13
C THR A 169 7.90 7.91 -0.39
N VAL A 170 7.22 8.91 -0.96
CA VAL A 170 5.91 8.71 -1.60
C VAL A 170 6.03 7.67 -2.72
N SER A 171 7.05 7.78 -3.58
CA SER A 171 7.29 6.80 -4.64
C SER A 171 7.52 5.37 -4.12
N LEU A 172 8.08 5.18 -2.92
CA LEU A 172 8.21 3.86 -2.30
C LEU A 172 6.84 3.28 -1.91
N MET A 173 5.98 4.11 -1.30
CA MET A 173 4.63 3.71 -0.91
C MET A 173 3.74 3.41 -2.13
N GLU A 174 3.90 4.18 -3.20
CA GLU A 174 3.27 3.94 -4.51
C GLU A 174 3.60 2.54 -5.05
N LYS A 175 4.89 2.18 -5.05
CA LYS A 175 5.35 0.83 -5.48
C LYS A 175 4.73 -0.27 -4.61
N CYS A 176 4.68 -0.09 -3.29
CA CYS A 176 4.00 -1.06 -2.41
C CYS A 176 2.51 -1.24 -2.78
N ALA A 177 1.79 -0.16 -3.09
CA ALA A 177 0.40 -0.24 -3.52
C ALA A 177 0.26 -1.00 -4.86
N ARG A 178 1.10 -0.69 -5.86
CA ARG A 178 1.06 -1.37 -7.17
C ARG A 178 1.31 -2.87 -7.06
N PHE A 179 2.25 -3.30 -6.21
CA PHE A 179 2.49 -4.71 -5.92
C PHE A 179 1.21 -5.42 -5.44
N HIS A 180 0.55 -4.87 -4.42
CA HIS A 180 -0.69 -5.47 -3.91
C HIS A 180 -1.84 -5.44 -4.93
N ILE A 181 -1.93 -4.40 -5.77
CA ILE A 181 -2.93 -4.34 -6.86
C ILE A 181 -2.68 -5.43 -7.90
N HIS A 182 -1.44 -5.64 -8.31
CA HIS A 182 -1.07 -6.72 -9.22
C HIS A 182 -1.46 -8.08 -8.63
N CYS A 183 -1.08 -8.36 -7.37
CA CYS A 183 -1.42 -9.63 -6.71
C CYS A 183 -2.93 -9.87 -6.58
N ALA A 184 -3.75 -8.81 -6.46
CA ALA A 184 -5.21 -8.94 -6.34
C ALA A 184 -5.85 -9.67 -7.53
N HIS A 185 -5.30 -9.49 -8.73
CA HIS A 185 -5.73 -10.22 -9.93
C HIS A 185 -4.85 -11.45 -10.18
N HIS A 186 -3.53 -11.32 -10.06
CA HIS A 186 -2.59 -12.37 -10.46
C HIS A 186 -2.72 -13.64 -9.60
N LEU A 187 -3.03 -13.49 -8.30
CA LEU A 187 -3.17 -14.57 -7.33
C LEU A 187 -4.62 -14.88 -6.97
N CYS A 188 -5.61 -14.38 -7.73
CA CYS A 188 -7.01 -14.51 -7.35
C CYS A 188 -7.53 -15.96 -7.32
N GLU A 189 -6.85 -16.90 -7.99
CA GLU A 189 -7.21 -18.32 -8.00
C GLU A 189 -6.49 -19.15 -6.93
N GLU A 190 -5.53 -18.55 -6.23
CA GLU A 190 -4.76 -19.24 -5.18
C GLU A 190 -5.63 -19.54 -3.95
N PRO A 191 -5.35 -20.63 -3.22
CA PRO A 191 -6.07 -20.93 -1.99
C PRO A 191 -5.76 -19.91 -0.89
N ILE A 192 -6.70 -19.76 0.07
CA ILE A 192 -6.57 -18.79 1.20
C ILE A 192 -5.29 -19.02 2.01
N SER A 193 -4.80 -20.26 2.10
CA SER A 193 -3.54 -20.59 2.77
C SER A 193 -2.32 -19.93 2.14
N SER A 194 -2.38 -19.67 0.84
CA SER A 194 -1.30 -19.12 0.03
C SER A 194 -1.52 -17.62 -0.24
N PHE A 195 -2.77 -17.22 -0.49
CA PHE A 195 -3.16 -15.84 -0.72
C PHE A 195 -4.55 -15.54 -0.15
N ASP A 196 -4.60 -14.67 0.85
CA ASP A 196 -5.86 -14.17 1.42
C ASP A 196 -6.24 -12.82 0.79
N ALA A 197 -7.16 -12.86 -0.18
CA ALA A 197 -7.59 -11.69 -0.95
C ALA A 197 -8.15 -10.54 -0.08
N PRO A 198 -9.00 -10.79 0.94
CA PRO A 198 -9.38 -9.78 1.94
C PRO A 198 -8.18 -9.10 2.62
N THR A 199 -7.20 -9.86 3.10
CA THR A 199 -5.98 -9.30 3.71
C THR A 199 -5.19 -8.47 2.72
N ASN A 200 -5.03 -8.94 1.47
CA ASN A 200 -4.37 -8.15 0.43
C ASN A 200 -5.12 -6.85 0.12
N LYS A 201 -6.45 -6.90 -0.02
CA LYS A 201 -7.31 -5.70 -0.19
C LYS A 201 -7.09 -4.70 0.94
N ALA A 202 -7.02 -5.18 2.20
CA ALA A 202 -6.72 -4.33 3.34
C ALA A 202 -5.32 -3.69 3.25
N GLN A 203 -4.33 -4.36 2.68
CA GLN A 203 -3.01 -3.75 2.44
C GLN A 203 -3.06 -2.66 1.37
N ILE A 204 -3.78 -2.88 0.26
CA ILE A 204 -4.00 -1.82 -0.76
C ILE A 204 -4.63 -0.61 -0.08
N THR A 205 -5.71 -0.78 0.69
CA THR A 205 -6.38 0.31 1.42
C THR A 205 -5.42 1.04 2.37
N LYS A 206 -4.59 0.31 3.13
CA LYS A 206 -3.60 0.92 4.04
C LYS A 206 -2.54 1.72 3.28
N CYS A 207 -2.05 1.24 2.14
CA CYS A 207 -1.11 2.00 1.30
C CYS A 207 -1.77 3.27 0.74
N LEU A 208 -2.98 3.16 0.19
CA LEU A 208 -3.70 4.29 -0.40
C LEU A 208 -4.07 5.36 0.64
N PHE A 209 -4.44 4.94 1.85
CA PHE A 209 -4.65 5.86 2.96
C PHE A 209 -3.36 6.60 3.33
N ALA A 210 -2.25 5.89 3.49
CA ALA A 210 -0.96 6.52 3.77
C ALA A 210 -0.53 7.49 2.66
N LEU A 211 -0.72 7.12 1.40
CA LEU A 211 -0.46 7.98 0.24
C LEU A 211 -1.30 9.25 0.29
N LYS A 212 -2.59 9.14 0.61
CA LYS A 212 -3.48 10.31 0.75
C LYS A 212 -2.94 11.31 1.77
N GLU A 213 -2.52 10.85 2.95
CA GLU A 213 -1.95 11.71 3.98
C GLU A 213 -0.61 12.32 3.51
N MET A 214 0.28 11.52 2.90
CA MET A 214 1.55 12.03 2.37
C MET A 214 1.37 13.08 1.26
N TYR A 215 0.36 12.93 0.40
CA TYR A 215 0.05 13.94 -0.62
C TYR A 215 -0.45 15.25 0.00
N LEU A 216 -1.21 15.18 1.10
CA LEU A 216 -1.63 16.37 1.85
C LEU A 216 -0.43 17.06 2.51
N ASP A 217 0.48 16.28 3.12
CA ASP A 217 1.71 16.80 3.72
C ASP A 217 2.57 17.50 2.65
N LEU A 218 2.81 16.86 1.49
CA LEU A 218 3.53 17.49 0.35
C LEU A 218 2.85 18.77 -0.14
N ALA A 219 1.52 18.76 -0.27
CA ALA A 219 0.76 19.92 -0.71
C ALA A 219 0.88 21.10 0.28
N SER A 220 0.94 20.81 1.58
CA SER A 220 1.14 21.83 2.63
C SER A 220 2.52 22.51 2.53
N GLU A 221 3.50 21.83 1.93
CA GLU A 221 4.83 22.35 1.62
C GLU A 221 4.94 22.98 0.22
N GLY A 222 3.84 23.08 -0.53
CA GLY A 222 3.84 23.57 -1.90
C GLY A 222 4.47 22.61 -2.91
N LYS A 223 4.63 21.33 -2.55
CA LYS A 223 5.11 20.25 -3.43
C LYS A 223 3.92 19.45 -3.96
N SER A 224 4.05 18.89 -5.16
CA SER A 224 3.04 18.02 -5.77
C SER A 224 3.65 16.71 -6.23
N SER A 225 2.93 15.59 -6.09
CA SER A 225 3.33 14.33 -6.72
C SER A 225 2.73 14.20 -8.12
N ARG A 226 3.56 13.84 -9.10
CA ARG A 226 3.11 13.58 -10.49
C ARG A 226 2.07 12.45 -10.57
N ARG A 227 2.12 11.50 -9.63
CA ARG A 227 1.31 10.26 -9.66
C ARG A 227 0.12 10.31 -8.72
N GLU A 228 -0.15 11.43 -8.05
CA GLU A 228 -1.29 11.55 -7.14
C GLU A 228 -2.61 11.12 -7.81
N ALA A 229 -2.86 11.57 -9.05
CA ALA A 229 -4.07 11.21 -9.79
C ALA A 229 -4.24 9.70 -10.01
N GLU A 230 -3.16 8.96 -10.26
CA GLU A 230 -3.17 7.50 -10.42
C GLU A 230 -3.66 6.80 -9.15
N PHE A 231 -3.16 7.22 -7.99
CA PHE A 231 -3.50 6.58 -6.72
C PHE A 231 -4.84 7.06 -6.15
N GLN A 232 -5.26 8.30 -6.42
CA GLN A 232 -6.64 8.73 -6.14
C GLN A 232 -7.65 7.96 -7.00
N ALA A 233 -7.34 7.73 -8.28
CA ALA A 233 -8.15 6.88 -9.14
C ALA A 233 -8.20 5.43 -8.63
N SER A 234 -7.06 4.88 -8.20
CA SER A 234 -6.98 3.55 -7.59
C SER A 234 -7.84 3.43 -6.33
N ALA A 235 -7.86 4.45 -5.47
CA ALA A 235 -8.70 4.50 -4.28
C ALA A 235 -10.20 4.49 -4.62
N ILE A 236 -10.61 5.24 -5.66
CA ILE A 236 -11.98 5.22 -6.15
C ILE A 236 -12.33 3.83 -6.71
N LEU A 237 -11.47 3.26 -7.55
CA LEU A 237 -11.66 1.95 -8.17
C LEU A 237 -11.72 0.80 -7.14
N LEU A 238 -11.05 0.91 -5.99
CA LEU A 238 -11.10 -0.08 -4.92
C LEU A 238 -12.43 -0.05 -4.13
N ALA A 239 -13.19 1.03 -4.26
CA ALA A 239 -14.36 1.36 -3.46
C ALA A 239 -15.61 1.68 -4.30
N LEU A 240 -15.72 1.14 -5.52
CA LEU A 240 -16.83 1.46 -6.44
C LEU A 240 -18.22 1.16 -5.88
N ASP A 241 -18.32 0.22 -4.95
CA ASP A 241 -19.54 -0.20 -4.26
C ASP A 241 -19.82 0.58 -2.97
N GLN A 242 -18.98 1.57 -2.63
CA GLN A 242 -19.13 2.39 -1.42
C GLN A 242 -19.83 3.72 -1.73
N GLY A 243 -20.84 4.08 -0.93
CA GLY A 243 -21.64 5.30 -1.14
C GLY A 243 -20.90 6.64 -0.91
N ASP A 244 -19.65 6.61 -0.43
CA ASP A 244 -18.89 7.83 -0.07
C ASP A 244 -17.95 8.33 -1.18
N VAL A 245 -17.82 7.60 -2.30
CA VAL A 245 -16.89 7.92 -3.40
C VAL A 245 -17.04 9.36 -3.89
N LEU A 246 -18.27 9.79 -4.19
CA LEU A 246 -18.54 11.15 -4.71
C LEU A 246 -18.21 12.25 -3.70
N ARG A 247 -18.30 11.97 -2.40
CA ARG A 247 -17.89 12.92 -1.36
C ARG A 247 -16.37 13.04 -1.31
N GLN A 248 -15.65 11.92 -1.38
CA GLN A 248 -14.19 11.90 -1.35
C GLN A 248 -13.60 12.62 -2.56
N VAL A 249 -14.16 12.39 -3.75
CA VAL A 249 -13.74 13.06 -5.00
C VAL A 249 -13.91 14.59 -4.92
N ARG A 250 -14.98 15.07 -4.29
CA ARG A 250 -15.20 16.52 -4.10
C ARG A 250 -14.14 17.18 -3.21
N GLN A 251 -13.50 16.41 -2.32
CA GLN A 251 -12.44 16.90 -1.44
C GLN A 251 -11.07 16.95 -2.14
N LEU A 252 -10.91 16.32 -3.31
CA LEU A 252 -9.66 16.35 -4.07
C LEU A 252 -9.39 17.76 -4.62
N GLN A 253 -8.11 18.09 -4.74
CA GLN A 253 -7.68 19.33 -5.40
C GLN A 253 -8.20 19.38 -6.85
N PRO A 254 -8.59 20.55 -7.39
CA PRO A 254 -9.18 20.64 -8.72
C PRO A 254 -8.32 20.03 -9.85
N GLN A 255 -6.99 20.13 -9.76
CA GLN A 255 -6.08 19.57 -10.75
C GLN A 255 -6.16 18.04 -10.78
N VAL A 256 -6.10 17.41 -9.61
CA VAL A 256 -6.19 15.95 -9.44
C VAL A 256 -7.59 15.45 -9.79
N ARG A 257 -8.63 16.15 -9.34
CA ARG A 257 -10.04 15.80 -9.62
C ARG A 257 -10.35 15.78 -11.10
N ASN A 258 -9.74 16.69 -11.88
CA ASN A 258 -9.98 16.81 -13.31
C ASN A 258 -9.03 15.97 -14.17
N ALA A 259 -8.09 15.26 -13.55
CA ALA A 259 -7.14 14.38 -14.22
C ALA A 259 -7.86 13.21 -14.92
N PRO A 260 -7.32 12.73 -16.06
CA PRO A 260 -7.95 11.66 -16.83
C PRO A 260 -8.11 10.36 -16.03
N GLU A 261 -7.19 10.06 -15.12
CA GLU A 261 -7.22 8.87 -14.25
C GLU A 261 -8.44 8.90 -13.32
N VAL A 262 -8.68 10.03 -12.65
CA VAL A 262 -9.82 10.20 -11.74
C VAL A 262 -11.13 10.21 -12.52
N LYS A 263 -11.18 10.87 -13.69
CA LYS A 263 -12.35 10.83 -14.56
C LYS A 263 -12.67 9.42 -15.04
N PHE A 264 -11.67 8.62 -15.40
CA PHE A 264 -11.86 7.22 -15.76
C PHE A 264 -12.47 6.43 -14.59
N ALA A 265 -11.94 6.60 -13.38
CA ALA A 265 -12.47 5.92 -12.20
C ALA A 265 -13.93 6.30 -11.90
N LEU A 266 -14.30 7.57 -12.07
CA LEU A 266 -15.69 8.03 -11.96
C LEU A 266 -16.60 7.42 -13.04
N GLN A 267 -16.11 7.28 -14.28
CA GLN A 267 -16.89 6.61 -15.33
C GLN A 267 -17.14 5.14 -14.99
N ALA A 268 -16.15 4.44 -14.41
CA ALA A 268 -16.31 3.07 -13.97
C ALA A 268 -17.30 2.95 -12.80
N PHE A 269 -17.22 3.89 -11.83
CA PHE A 269 -18.20 4.02 -10.75
C PHE A 269 -19.61 4.17 -11.29
N THR A 270 -19.85 5.17 -12.15
CA THR A 270 -21.18 5.39 -12.73
C THR A 270 -21.67 4.19 -13.55
N ALA A 271 -20.78 3.52 -14.29
CA ALA A 271 -21.16 2.33 -15.06
C ALA A 271 -21.60 1.16 -14.17
N LEU A 272 -20.91 0.94 -13.04
CA LEU A 272 -21.27 -0.12 -12.09
C LEU A 272 -22.56 0.23 -11.32
N ASP A 273 -22.65 1.45 -10.80
CA ASP A 273 -23.79 1.95 -10.00
C ASP A 273 -25.10 1.95 -10.81
N SER A 274 -25.05 2.37 -12.08
CA SER A 274 -26.21 2.35 -12.99
C SER A 274 -26.50 0.97 -13.61
N ASN A 275 -25.79 -0.09 -13.22
CA ASN A 275 -25.86 -1.42 -13.81
C ASN A 275 -25.67 -1.42 -15.35
N ASN A 276 -24.84 -0.51 -15.87
CA ASN A 276 -24.48 -0.49 -17.28
C ASN A 276 -23.31 -1.44 -17.54
N TYR A 277 -23.57 -2.74 -17.44
CA TYR A 277 -22.56 -3.80 -17.58
C TYR A 277 -21.81 -3.74 -18.93
N VAL A 278 -22.48 -3.35 -20.01
CA VAL A 278 -21.83 -3.17 -21.33
C VAL A 278 -20.78 -2.04 -21.26
N ARG A 279 -21.13 -0.89 -20.68
CA ARG A 279 -20.15 0.20 -20.49
C ARG A 279 -19.04 -0.19 -19.52
N PHE A 280 -19.36 -0.89 -18.44
CA PHE A 280 -18.38 -1.38 -17.47
C PHE A 280 -17.32 -2.25 -18.15
N PHE A 281 -17.72 -3.29 -18.90
CA PHE A 281 -16.76 -4.15 -19.60
C PHE A 281 -16.07 -3.45 -20.80
N LYS A 282 -16.62 -2.36 -21.35
CA LYS A 282 -15.87 -1.49 -22.28
C LYS A 282 -14.75 -0.73 -21.56
N LEU A 283 -15.03 -0.18 -20.38
CA LEU A 283 -14.03 0.50 -19.56
C LEU A 283 -12.92 -0.45 -19.11
N VAL A 284 -13.23 -1.70 -18.77
CA VAL A 284 -12.22 -2.74 -18.50
C VAL A 284 -11.28 -2.94 -19.69
N ARG A 285 -11.80 -2.88 -20.93
CA ARG A 285 -10.97 -2.98 -22.14
C ARG A 285 -10.08 -1.76 -22.35
N GLU A 286 -10.56 -0.58 -22.01
CA GLU A 286 -9.82 0.69 -22.10
C GLU A 286 -8.82 0.90 -20.95
N ALA A 287 -9.01 0.20 -19.81
CA ALA A 287 -8.21 0.36 -18.60
C ALA A 287 -6.72 0.04 -18.81
N SER A 288 -5.86 0.75 -18.06
CA SER A 288 -4.49 0.30 -17.80
C SER A 288 -4.49 -1.04 -17.06
N TYR A 289 -3.36 -1.75 -17.08
CA TYR A 289 -3.23 -3.05 -16.43
C TYR A 289 -3.69 -3.01 -14.95
N LEU A 290 -3.13 -2.12 -14.13
CA LEU A 290 -3.46 -2.02 -12.70
C LEU A 290 -4.91 -1.60 -12.44
N ASN A 291 -5.47 -0.68 -13.24
CA ASN A 291 -6.87 -0.32 -13.12
C ASN A 291 -7.77 -1.51 -13.49
N ALA A 292 -7.39 -2.29 -14.49
CA ALA A 292 -8.11 -3.52 -14.84
C ALA A 292 -8.05 -4.56 -13.72
N CYS A 293 -6.89 -4.72 -13.05
CA CYS A 293 -6.75 -5.58 -11.86
C CYS A 293 -7.71 -5.16 -10.73
N LEU A 294 -7.90 -3.85 -10.48
CA LEU A 294 -8.87 -3.36 -9.51
C LEU A 294 -10.32 -3.63 -9.95
N LEU A 295 -10.64 -3.37 -11.21
CA LEU A 295 -11.97 -3.60 -11.78
C LEU A 295 -12.36 -5.09 -11.80
N HIS A 296 -11.38 -5.99 -11.89
CA HIS A 296 -11.60 -7.44 -11.83
C HIS A 296 -12.32 -7.87 -10.55
N GLY A 297 -12.06 -7.20 -9.42
CA GLY A 297 -12.76 -7.45 -8.16
C GLY A 297 -14.29 -7.29 -8.23
N TYR A 298 -14.79 -6.57 -9.24
CA TYR A 298 -16.22 -6.32 -9.47
C TYR A 298 -16.82 -7.20 -10.57
N PHE A 299 -16.05 -8.09 -11.22
CA PHE A 299 -16.56 -8.91 -12.33
C PHE A 299 -17.75 -9.77 -11.92
N SER A 300 -17.69 -10.43 -10.76
CA SER A 300 -18.77 -11.29 -10.28
C SER A 300 -20.07 -10.49 -10.05
N GLN A 301 -19.95 -9.32 -9.40
CA GLN A 301 -21.08 -8.41 -9.20
C GLN A 301 -21.64 -7.90 -10.54
N ALA A 302 -20.78 -7.40 -11.43
CA ALA A 302 -21.19 -6.87 -12.73
C ALA A 302 -21.87 -7.96 -13.59
N ARG A 303 -21.33 -9.18 -13.61
CA ARG A 303 -21.91 -10.34 -14.30
C ARG A 303 -23.27 -10.74 -13.71
N GLY A 304 -23.38 -10.81 -12.38
CA GLY A 304 -24.65 -11.14 -11.71
C GLY A 304 -25.72 -10.07 -11.96
N ASN A 305 -25.36 -8.79 -11.90
CA ASN A 305 -26.28 -7.69 -12.21
C ASN A 305 -26.70 -7.69 -13.68
N ALA A 306 -25.80 -8.06 -14.60
CA ALA A 306 -26.11 -8.23 -16.01
C ALA A 306 -27.11 -9.37 -16.23
N LEU A 307 -26.91 -10.54 -15.60
CA LEU A 307 -27.85 -11.66 -15.72
C LEU A 307 -29.25 -11.31 -15.21
N ARG A 308 -29.34 -10.60 -14.08
CA ARG A 308 -30.62 -10.09 -13.56
C ARG A 308 -31.31 -9.16 -14.56
N ALA A 309 -30.56 -8.21 -15.11
CA ALA A 309 -31.09 -7.28 -16.12
C ALA A 309 -31.55 -8.02 -17.39
N MET A 310 -30.70 -8.87 -17.96
CA MET A 310 -31.00 -9.65 -19.18
C MET A 310 -32.22 -10.55 -18.99
N THR A 311 -32.29 -11.24 -17.84
CA THR A 311 -33.44 -12.11 -17.52
C THR A 311 -34.71 -11.28 -17.41
N ALA A 312 -34.67 -10.12 -16.76
CA ALA A 312 -35.83 -9.24 -16.63
C ALA A 312 -36.31 -8.67 -17.99
N THR A 313 -35.40 -8.31 -18.89
CA THR A 313 -35.74 -7.66 -20.17
C THR A 313 -36.10 -8.63 -21.29
N HIS A 314 -35.53 -9.83 -21.30
CA HIS A 314 -35.74 -10.79 -22.40
C HIS A 314 -36.82 -11.84 -22.13
N THR A 315 -37.25 -12.02 -20.88
CA THR A 315 -38.34 -12.94 -20.55
C THR A 315 -39.69 -12.23 -20.57
N VAL A 316 -40.64 -12.76 -21.33
CA VAL A 316 -42.00 -12.19 -21.48
C VAL A 316 -42.89 -12.49 -20.27
N SER A 317 -42.65 -13.62 -19.59
CA SER A 317 -43.42 -14.05 -18.42
C SER A 317 -42.51 -14.78 -17.44
N SER A 318 -42.80 -14.69 -16.14
CA SER A 318 -42.05 -15.35 -15.07
C SER A 318 -42.03 -16.88 -15.17
N GLN A 319 -42.98 -17.49 -15.89
CA GLN A 319 -43.06 -18.94 -16.08
C GLN A 319 -42.38 -19.44 -17.36
N LYS A 320 -42.05 -18.55 -18.31
CA LYS A 320 -41.49 -18.93 -19.60
C LYS A 320 -39.98 -18.73 -19.63
N THR A 321 -39.28 -19.77 -20.08
CA THR A 321 -37.85 -19.72 -20.36
C THR A 321 -37.61 -19.09 -21.74
N THR A 322 -36.57 -18.26 -21.85
CA THR A 322 -36.13 -17.68 -23.13
C THR A 322 -34.65 -18.00 -23.35
N GLY A 323 -34.32 -18.63 -24.48
CA GLY A 323 -32.94 -18.91 -24.85
C GLY A 323 -32.19 -17.63 -25.26
N PHE A 324 -30.98 -17.45 -24.74
CA PHE A 324 -30.10 -16.35 -25.14
C PHE A 324 -28.71 -16.89 -25.58
N PRO A 325 -28.14 -16.43 -26.71
CA PRO A 325 -26.89 -17.00 -27.23
C PRO A 325 -25.72 -16.85 -26.27
N MET A 326 -25.04 -17.96 -25.95
CA MET A 326 -23.88 -17.97 -25.04
C MET A 326 -22.70 -17.16 -25.57
N ASP A 327 -22.44 -17.18 -26.88
CA ASP A 327 -21.31 -16.43 -27.47
C ASP A 327 -21.40 -14.93 -27.21
N ARG A 328 -22.63 -14.38 -27.19
CA ARG A 328 -22.86 -12.98 -26.82
C ARG A 328 -22.59 -12.73 -25.34
N VAL A 329 -23.00 -13.65 -24.47
CA VAL A 329 -22.74 -13.57 -23.02
C VAL A 329 -21.24 -13.58 -22.74
N VAL A 330 -20.51 -14.52 -23.35
CA VAL A 330 -19.04 -14.65 -23.24
C VAL A 330 -18.37 -13.34 -23.65
N GLY A 331 -18.71 -12.81 -24.83
CA GLY A 331 -18.13 -11.58 -25.33
C GLY A 331 -18.52 -10.33 -24.54
N TRP A 332 -19.79 -10.14 -24.20
CA TRP A 332 -20.27 -8.94 -23.51
C TRP A 332 -19.76 -8.87 -22.06
N LEU A 333 -19.72 -10.00 -21.37
CA LEU A 333 -19.36 -10.09 -19.95
C LEU A 333 -17.91 -10.52 -19.71
N LEU A 334 -17.12 -10.57 -20.78
CA LEU A 334 -15.67 -10.77 -20.78
C LEU A 334 -15.27 -12.03 -19.98
N PHE A 335 -15.96 -13.14 -20.24
CA PHE A 335 -15.52 -14.46 -19.74
C PHE A 335 -14.28 -14.91 -20.51
N ASN A 336 -13.42 -15.70 -19.87
CA ASN A 336 -12.23 -16.26 -20.53
C ASN A 336 -12.63 -17.22 -21.65
N ASP A 337 -13.60 -18.09 -21.37
CA ASP A 337 -14.13 -19.05 -22.34
C ASP A 337 -15.59 -19.43 -22.02
N SER A 338 -16.19 -20.24 -22.90
CA SER A 338 -17.55 -20.73 -22.71
C SER A 338 -17.69 -21.62 -21.48
N ARG A 339 -16.63 -22.29 -21.01
CA ARG A 339 -16.68 -23.18 -19.83
C ARG A 339 -16.82 -22.38 -18.54
N GLU A 340 -16.08 -21.27 -18.41
CA GLU A 340 -16.24 -20.32 -17.31
C GLU A 340 -17.66 -19.74 -17.30
N ALA A 341 -18.16 -19.32 -18.47
CA ALA A 341 -19.49 -18.74 -18.60
C ALA A 341 -20.59 -19.74 -18.21
N VAL A 342 -20.54 -20.98 -18.69
CA VAL A 342 -21.47 -22.07 -18.31
C VAL A 342 -21.44 -22.32 -16.79
N SER A 343 -20.24 -22.42 -16.21
CA SER A 343 -20.08 -22.61 -14.77
C SER A 343 -20.71 -21.47 -13.97
N PHE A 344 -20.56 -20.22 -14.44
CA PHE A 344 -21.18 -19.05 -13.83
C PHE A 344 -22.71 -19.08 -13.98
N MET A 345 -23.25 -19.48 -15.14
CA MET A 345 -24.71 -19.60 -15.33
C MET A 345 -25.31 -20.61 -14.35
N HIS A 346 -24.70 -21.80 -14.25
CA HIS A 346 -25.14 -22.84 -13.30
C HIS A 346 -25.04 -22.39 -11.85
N HIS A 347 -23.98 -21.66 -11.49
CA HIS A 347 -23.84 -21.09 -10.15
C HIS A 347 -24.96 -20.10 -9.81
N ASN A 348 -25.53 -19.42 -10.80
CA ASN A 348 -26.68 -18.52 -10.65
C ASN A 348 -28.04 -19.22 -10.90
N GLY A 349 -28.07 -20.56 -10.97
CA GLY A 349 -29.30 -21.36 -11.13
C GLY A 349 -29.85 -21.47 -12.55
N LEU A 350 -29.12 -20.95 -13.56
CA LEU A 350 -29.55 -21.02 -14.97
C LEU A 350 -29.00 -22.28 -15.65
N HIS A 351 -29.80 -22.83 -16.58
CA HIS A 351 -29.39 -23.96 -17.41
C HIS A 351 -28.81 -23.46 -18.75
N VAL A 352 -27.93 -24.25 -19.35
CA VAL A 352 -27.35 -23.97 -20.67
C VAL A 352 -27.54 -25.20 -21.54
N SER A 353 -28.19 -25.02 -22.70
CA SER A 353 -28.48 -26.09 -23.65
C SER A 353 -28.22 -25.60 -25.07
N GLU A 354 -27.61 -26.44 -25.91
CA GLU A 354 -27.38 -26.18 -27.34
C GLU A 354 -26.72 -24.82 -27.67
N GLY A 355 -25.86 -24.29 -26.80
CA GLY A 355 -25.21 -22.99 -26.98
C GLY A 355 -26.05 -21.78 -26.56
N TYR A 356 -27.18 -21.99 -25.88
CA TYR A 356 -28.05 -20.95 -25.34
C TYR A 356 -28.17 -21.08 -23.81
N VAL A 357 -28.11 -19.95 -23.10
CA VAL A 357 -28.54 -19.89 -21.70
C VAL A 357 -30.06 -19.74 -21.63
N GLU A 358 -30.67 -20.55 -20.80
CA GLU A 358 -32.10 -20.54 -20.53
C GLU A 358 -32.44 -19.49 -19.48
N LEU A 359 -32.76 -18.27 -19.93
CA LEU A 359 -33.14 -17.17 -19.03
C LEU A 359 -34.53 -17.47 -18.44
N ASN A 360 -34.60 -17.56 -17.12
CA ASN A 360 -35.84 -17.81 -16.38
C ASN A 360 -35.83 -17.05 -15.04
N ARG A 361 -36.88 -16.26 -14.78
CA ARG A 361 -36.97 -15.40 -13.59
C ARG A 361 -37.07 -16.18 -12.27
N GLN A 362 -37.65 -17.38 -12.28
CA GLN A 362 -37.80 -18.22 -11.09
C GLN A 362 -36.56 -19.07 -10.84
N ALA A 363 -35.84 -19.46 -11.90
CA ALA A 363 -34.61 -20.24 -11.79
C ALA A 363 -33.40 -19.39 -11.39
N LEU A 364 -33.39 -18.09 -11.72
CA LEU A 364 -32.30 -17.19 -11.36
C LEU A 364 -32.21 -17.04 -9.84
N MET A 365 -31.11 -17.49 -9.27
CA MET A 365 -30.84 -17.45 -7.84
C MET A 365 -29.72 -16.47 -7.51
N GLU A 366 -29.81 -15.83 -6.35
CA GLU A 366 -28.66 -15.20 -5.72
C GLU A 366 -27.86 -16.29 -4.97
N PRO A 367 -26.65 -16.63 -5.44
CA PRO A 367 -25.89 -17.71 -4.86
C PRO A 367 -25.44 -17.36 -3.42
N LYS A 368 -25.56 -18.34 -2.51
CA LYS A 368 -25.17 -18.18 -1.10
C LYS A 368 -23.67 -17.94 -0.91
N GLN A 369 -22.85 -18.46 -1.83
CA GLN A 369 -21.41 -18.28 -1.82
C GLN A 369 -20.97 -17.48 -3.05
N PRO A 370 -19.95 -16.61 -2.91
CA PRO A 370 -19.41 -15.90 -4.04
C PRO A 370 -18.86 -16.89 -5.07
N PHE A 371 -19.08 -16.60 -6.35
CA PHE A 371 -18.43 -17.35 -7.41
C PHE A 371 -16.91 -17.21 -7.27
N ARG A 372 -16.19 -18.34 -7.33
CA ARG A 372 -14.73 -18.33 -7.20
C ARG A 372 -14.15 -17.48 -8.34
N PRO A 373 -13.37 -16.44 -8.04
CA PRO A 373 -12.80 -15.59 -9.07
C PRO A 373 -11.90 -16.42 -9.99
N LYS A 374 -11.92 -16.08 -11.27
CA LYS A 374 -11.07 -16.65 -12.31
C LYS A 374 -10.15 -15.59 -12.85
N ARG A 375 -8.86 -15.90 -12.97
CA ARG A 375 -7.87 -14.95 -13.48
C ARG A 375 -8.21 -14.62 -14.91
N SER A 376 -8.48 -13.34 -15.18
CA SER A 376 -8.86 -12.91 -16.52
C SER A 376 -7.64 -12.93 -17.45
N ILE A 377 -7.71 -13.73 -18.53
CA ILE A 377 -6.66 -13.82 -19.56
C ILE A 377 -6.52 -12.47 -20.26
N PHE A 378 -7.63 -11.81 -20.57
CA PHE A 378 -7.63 -10.48 -21.19
C PHE A 378 -6.89 -9.42 -20.36
N ILE A 379 -7.02 -9.47 -19.02
CA ILE A 379 -6.26 -8.57 -18.14
C ILE A 379 -4.78 -8.96 -18.12
N LEU A 380 -4.47 -10.26 -18.12
CA LEU A 380 -3.10 -10.74 -18.18
C LEU A 380 -2.40 -10.30 -19.48
N GLU A 381 -3.10 -10.27 -20.62
CA GLU A 381 -2.57 -9.77 -21.90
C GLU A 381 -2.20 -8.27 -21.86
N LYS A 382 -2.74 -7.50 -20.89
CA LYS A 382 -2.35 -6.10 -20.68
C LYS A 382 -1.00 -5.96 -19.96
N LEU A 383 -0.52 -7.02 -19.30
CA LEU A 383 0.80 -7.09 -18.70
C LEU A 383 1.85 -7.26 -19.81
N THR A 384 2.29 -6.15 -20.38
CA THR A 384 3.23 -6.10 -21.53
C THR A 384 4.69 -5.88 -21.11
N THR A 385 4.92 -5.63 -19.82
CA THR A 385 6.21 -5.35 -19.20
C THR A 385 6.42 -6.30 -18.03
N SER A 386 7.62 -6.32 -17.45
CA SER A 386 7.88 -7.16 -16.27
C SER A 386 7.03 -6.73 -15.06
N VAL A 387 6.83 -7.63 -14.10
CA VAL A 387 6.15 -7.30 -12.83
C VAL A 387 6.95 -6.25 -12.07
N GLY A 388 8.28 -6.35 -12.13
CA GLY A 388 9.22 -5.32 -11.68
C GLY A 388 8.89 -3.94 -12.23
N GLU A 389 8.75 -3.81 -13.56
CA GLU A 389 8.42 -2.55 -14.23
C GLU A 389 7.04 -2.02 -13.87
N VAL A 390 6.03 -2.91 -13.79
CA VAL A 390 4.67 -2.53 -13.36
C VAL A 390 4.69 -1.94 -11.96
N VAL A 391 5.37 -2.60 -11.02
CA VAL A 391 5.46 -2.14 -9.64
C VAL A 391 6.25 -0.83 -9.56
N ASN A 392 7.37 -0.73 -10.28
CA ASN A 392 8.18 0.49 -10.33
C ASN A 392 7.40 1.68 -10.92
N GLY A 393 6.49 1.42 -11.87
CA GLY A 393 5.66 2.40 -12.58
C GLY A 393 6.40 3.13 -13.70
N GLU A 394 7.61 2.69 -14.01
CA GLU A 394 8.51 3.17 -15.06
C GLU A 394 9.60 2.11 -15.28
N MET A 395 10.48 2.35 -16.27
CA MET A 395 11.60 1.45 -16.55
C MET A 395 12.42 1.16 -15.29
N LEU A 396 12.83 -0.09 -15.14
CA LEU A 396 13.61 -0.51 -13.97
C LEU A 396 14.91 0.30 -13.84
N PRO A 397 15.30 0.68 -12.61
CA PRO A 397 16.61 1.26 -12.37
C PRO A 397 17.71 0.22 -12.59
N ALA A 398 18.96 0.67 -12.64
CA ALA A 398 20.09 -0.24 -12.57
C ALA A 398 20.01 -1.07 -11.27
N ALA A 399 20.26 -2.37 -11.39
CA ALA A 399 20.32 -3.28 -10.27
C ALA A 399 21.28 -2.74 -9.19
N PRO A 400 20.80 -2.50 -7.95
CA PRO A 400 21.66 -1.98 -6.89
C PRO A 400 22.72 -3.03 -6.52
N GLN A 401 23.96 -2.56 -6.33
CA GLN A 401 25.04 -3.37 -5.77
C GLN A 401 25.13 -3.07 -4.28
N HIS A 402 24.56 -3.95 -3.46
CA HIS A 402 24.63 -3.85 -2.01
C HIS A 402 25.89 -4.57 -1.50
N ILE A 403 26.69 -3.86 -0.72
CA ILE A 403 27.84 -4.42 0.00
C ILE A 403 27.54 -4.21 1.49
N PRO A 404 27.16 -5.27 2.22
CA PRO A 404 26.80 -5.15 3.63
C PRO A 404 27.96 -4.63 4.49
N GLU A 405 27.64 -3.79 5.46
CA GLU A 405 28.57 -3.50 6.56
C GLU A 405 28.71 -4.72 7.49
N ASN A 406 29.88 -4.82 8.12
CA ASN A 406 30.22 -5.90 9.05
C ASN A 406 30.99 -5.32 10.23
N SER A 407 30.39 -5.41 11.42
CA SER A 407 30.98 -4.89 12.66
C SER A 407 32.12 -5.76 13.21
N PHE A 408 32.45 -6.87 12.55
CA PHE A 408 33.44 -7.84 12.99
C PHE A 408 34.60 -7.98 12.03
N SER A 409 35.81 -8.10 12.58
CA SER A 409 37.02 -8.30 11.80
C SER A 409 37.03 -9.68 11.16
N PRO A 410 37.89 -9.91 10.15
CA PRO A 410 38.16 -11.25 9.65
C PRO A 410 38.52 -12.27 10.75
N GLY A 411 39.09 -11.80 11.88
CA GLY A 411 39.42 -12.62 13.05
C GLY A 411 38.23 -12.88 13.99
N GLY A 412 37.03 -12.39 13.68
CA GLY A 412 35.83 -12.54 14.52
C GLY A 412 35.85 -11.66 15.78
N GLU A 413 36.68 -10.63 15.79
CA GLU A 413 36.71 -9.63 16.85
C GLU A 413 35.76 -8.48 16.50
N TYR A 414 34.96 -8.04 17.47
CA TYR A 414 34.11 -6.87 17.28
C TYR A 414 35.03 -5.64 17.07
N ILE A 415 34.99 -5.05 15.88
CA ILE A 415 35.83 -3.90 15.54
C ILE A 415 35.28 -2.63 16.21
N GLY A 416 33.99 -2.65 16.57
CA GLY A 416 33.31 -1.48 17.11
C GLY A 416 33.20 -0.41 16.05
N ASP A 417 32.09 -0.40 15.32
CA ASP A 417 31.86 0.65 14.35
C ASP A 417 31.13 1.82 15.00
N ARG A 418 31.74 3.01 14.85
CA ARG A 418 31.16 4.29 14.41
C ARG A 418 29.80 4.77 14.91
N ALA A 419 28.87 3.97 15.40
CA ALA A 419 27.67 4.41 16.11
C ALA A 419 28.05 5.25 17.36
N GLU A 420 29.09 4.85 18.10
CA GLU A 420 29.66 5.68 19.18
C GLU A 420 30.29 6.98 18.66
N MET A 421 30.91 6.98 17.46
CA MET A 421 31.48 8.19 16.85
C MET A 421 30.42 9.11 16.20
N VAL A 422 29.33 8.57 15.65
CA VAL A 422 28.21 9.36 15.09
C VAL A 422 27.50 10.07 16.23
N ILE A 423 27.25 9.39 17.34
CA ILE A 423 26.75 10.01 18.58
C ILE A 423 27.75 11.08 19.07
N ALA A 424 29.05 10.79 19.12
CA ALA A 424 30.06 11.81 19.48
C ALA A 424 30.15 12.98 18.49
N SER A 425 29.83 12.80 17.20
CA SER A 425 29.90 13.85 16.17
C SER A 425 28.64 14.73 16.13
N CYS A 426 27.46 14.15 16.37
CA CYS A 426 26.23 14.90 16.65
C CYS A 426 26.36 15.69 17.97
N TRP A 427 27.08 15.16 18.95
CA TRP A 427 27.31 15.82 20.24
C TRP A 427 28.42 16.88 20.23
N LYS A 428 29.44 16.76 19.36
CA LYS A 428 30.49 17.79 19.21
C LYS A 428 30.02 19.03 18.45
N SER A 429 29.06 18.89 17.53
CA SER A 429 28.52 20.02 16.77
C SER A 429 27.56 20.91 17.60
N THR A 430 27.18 20.48 18.81
CA THR A 430 26.32 21.25 19.73
C THR A 430 27.08 21.91 20.88
N HIS A 431 28.42 21.77 20.94
CA HIS A 431 29.25 22.34 22.01
C HIS A 431 30.30 23.36 21.53
N VAL A 432 30.31 23.74 20.25
CA VAL A 432 31.14 24.81 19.72
C VAL A 432 30.24 25.98 19.36
N ASP A 433 29.74 26.72 20.35
CA ASP A 433 29.27 28.12 20.23
C ASP A 433 28.90 28.77 21.58
N MET A 434 29.52 28.35 22.69
CA MET A 434 29.39 29.02 23.99
C MET A 434 30.69 29.01 24.80
N ALA A 435 31.79 29.44 24.19
CA ALA A 435 33.00 29.78 24.95
C ALA A 435 33.94 30.67 24.13
N ASP A 436 33.54 31.90 23.82
CA ASP A 436 34.45 33.05 23.95
C ASP A 436 33.69 34.37 23.73
N ASN A 437 33.50 35.14 24.80
CA ASN A 437 33.62 36.60 24.81
C ASN A 437 33.31 37.10 26.23
N GLY A 438 34.39 37.47 26.92
CA GLY A 438 34.38 37.92 28.31
C GLY A 438 33.92 39.36 28.53
N MET A 439 33.65 39.61 29.82
CA MET A 439 33.71 40.89 30.57
C MET A 439 32.86 42.08 30.06
N ASN A 440 31.88 42.53 30.84
CA ASN A 440 32.11 43.50 31.93
C ASN A 440 30.83 43.86 32.72
N GLN A 441 31.06 44.42 33.91
CA GLN A 441 30.14 44.79 34.99
C GLN A 441 29.06 45.84 34.62
N HIS A 442 27.86 45.74 35.22
CA HIS A 442 27.29 46.82 36.04
C HIS A 442 26.01 46.44 36.82
N LEU A 443 25.96 47.00 38.04
CA LEU A 443 24.95 46.97 39.09
C LEU A 443 23.57 47.54 38.66
N GLY A 444 22.48 46.96 39.18
CA GLY A 444 21.14 47.57 39.18
C GLY A 444 20.12 46.81 40.06
N LYS A 445 19.60 47.51 41.08
CA LYS A 445 18.77 47.00 42.20
C LYS A 445 17.27 46.78 41.87
N LEU A 446 16.62 46.12 42.85
CA LEU A 446 15.20 46.09 43.27
C LEU A 446 14.26 45.07 42.61
N THR A 447 13.18 44.54 43.22
CA THR A 447 12.74 44.14 44.57
C THR A 447 11.43 43.34 44.35
N LEU A 448 11.22 42.26 45.13
CA LEU A 448 9.96 41.51 45.45
C LEU A 448 8.64 41.90 44.78
N VAL A 449 7.83 40.89 44.38
CA VAL A 449 6.50 40.58 44.98
C VAL A 449 5.95 39.26 44.39
N SER A 450 5.63 38.30 45.26
CA SER A 450 4.72 37.18 44.99
C SER A 450 3.27 37.62 45.27
N PRO A 451 2.25 36.96 44.71
CA PRO A 451 1.46 36.15 45.63
C PRO A 451 0.98 34.81 45.09
N SER A 452 0.68 33.98 46.08
CA SER A 452 0.25 32.61 46.11
C SER A 452 -1.28 32.43 45.98
N ARG A 453 -1.68 31.15 45.95
CA ARG A 453 -3.00 30.53 46.24
C ARG A 453 -3.86 30.23 45.01
N GLN A 454 -4.61 29.13 44.94
CA GLN A 454 -4.79 27.96 45.82
C GLN A 454 -5.49 26.87 45.00
N ARG A 455 -5.22 25.63 45.40
CA ARG A 455 -5.81 24.37 44.92
C ARG A 455 -7.13 24.11 45.67
N THR A 456 -8.14 23.62 44.96
CA THR A 456 -9.32 22.99 45.58
C THR A 456 -9.75 21.76 44.77
N GLU A 457 -9.68 20.60 45.42
CA GLU A 457 -10.34 19.36 45.02
C GLU A 457 -11.81 19.39 45.42
N LYS A 458 -12.71 18.79 44.61
CA LYS A 458 -13.97 18.20 45.10
C LYS A 458 -14.38 16.98 44.26
N ARG A 459 -14.98 16.02 44.97
CA ARG A 459 -15.36 14.63 44.63
C ARG A 459 -16.63 14.50 43.77
N PHE A 460 -16.68 13.35 43.08
CA PHE A 460 -17.79 12.51 42.59
C PHE A 460 -19.25 12.88 42.92
N LEU A 461 -20.12 12.71 41.91
CA LEU A 461 -21.48 12.13 41.96
C LEU A 461 -21.96 11.79 40.53
N ASP A 462 -22.45 10.56 40.32
CA ASP A 462 -23.25 10.14 39.15
C ASP A 462 -24.64 10.82 39.14
N PRO A 463 -25.31 10.92 37.98
CA PRO A 463 -26.48 10.06 37.78
C PRO A 463 -26.68 9.54 36.34
N GLN A 464 -27.30 8.36 36.25
CA GLN A 464 -28.02 7.87 35.07
C GLN A 464 -29.14 8.85 34.67
N GLU A 465 -29.28 9.14 33.37
CA GLU A 465 -30.41 8.69 32.54
C GLU A 465 -30.27 9.16 31.08
N SER A 466 -30.84 8.35 30.21
CA SER A 466 -30.88 8.35 28.75
C SER A 466 -31.41 9.62 28.07
N VAL A 467 -30.85 10.01 26.91
CA VAL A 467 -31.58 10.25 25.64
C VAL A 467 -30.59 10.18 24.45
N SER A 468 -30.85 9.21 23.55
CA SER A 468 -30.69 9.21 22.09
C SER A 468 -29.89 10.35 21.41
N ALA A 469 -28.76 10.00 20.78
CA ALA A 469 -28.28 10.65 19.55
C ALA A 469 -27.45 9.67 18.70
N ALA A 470 -27.88 9.49 17.45
CA ALA A 470 -27.34 8.57 16.48
C ALA A 470 -25.84 8.77 16.24
N SER A 471 -25.10 7.68 16.45
CA SER A 471 -23.73 7.47 15.99
C SER A 471 -23.73 6.34 14.95
N PHE A 472 -22.62 6.21 14.21
CA PHE A 472 -22.26 5.15 13.24
C PHE A 472 -22.72 5.41 11.78
N SER A 473 -21.87 5.28 10.76
CA SER A 473 -20.76 4.32 10.58
C SER A 473 -19.55 4.90 9.81
N PHE A 474 -18.38 4.90 10.45
CA PHE A 474 -17.08 4.81 9.78
C PHE A 474 -16.79 3.31 9.55
N LEU A 475 -16.17 2.99 8.41
CA LEU A 475 -15.82 1.65 7.92
C LEU A 475 -15.48 0.62 9.02
N PRO A 476 -16.24 -0.49 9.16
CA PRO A 476 -15.91 -1.54 10.10
C PRO A 476 -14.98 -2.56 9.43
N PHE A 477 -13.67 -2.43 9.65
CA PHE A 477 -12.70 -3.55 9.78
C PHE A 477 -11.32 -2.95 10.06
N MET A 478 -11.03 -2.74 11.34
CA MET A 478 -9.69 -2.40 11.85
C MET A 478 -9.42 -3.32 13.02
N ASP A 479 -8.83 -4.48 12.75
CA ASP A 479 -7.97 -5.11 13.76
C ASP A 479 -6.66 -4.34 13.80
N LEU A 480 -6.31 -3.89 15.01
CA LEU A 480 -5.03 -3.32 15.44
C LEU A 480 -3.88 -4.08 14.75
N GLU A 481 -2.85 -3.46 14.17
CA GLU A 481 -1.92 -2.54 14.82
C GLU A 481 -1.43 -1.45 13.85
N LEU A 482 -1.98 -0.25 14.00
CA LEU A 482 -1.28 1.00 13.71
C LEU A 482 -1.58 1.89 14.93
N PRO A 483 -0.58 2.51 15.58
CA PRO A 483 -0.87 3.52 16.58
C PRO A 483 -1.60 4.68 15.88
N ILE A 484 -2.91 4.80 16.14
CA ILE A 484 -3.72 5.94 15.74
C ILE A 484 -3.24 7.13 16.57
N ILE A 485 -2.31 7.91 16.01
CA ILE A 485 -1.92 9.18 16.60
C ILE A 485 -2.97 10.21 16.16
N LYS A 486 -3.78 10.68 17.11
CA LYS A 486 -4.64 11.85 16.93
C LYS A 486 -3.76 13.08 16.66
N ARG A 487 -3.56 13.45 15.39
CA ARG A 487 -3.03 14.79 15.05
C ARG A 487 -4.14 15.81 15.29
N GLN A 488 -3.95 16.69 16.29
CA GLN A 488 -4.80 17.86 16.46
C GLN A 488 -4.50 18.85 15.33
N HIS A 489 -5.28 18.82 14.25
CA HIS A 489 -5.33 19.96 13.35
C HIS A 489 -6.10 21.09 14.02
N VAL A 490 -5.36 22.08 14.53
CA VAL A 490 -5.93 23.37 14.91
C VAL A 490 -6.27 24.12 13.62
N PHE A 491 -7.50 23.95 13.13
CA PHE A 491 -8.08 24.88 12.17
C PHE A 491 -8.52 26.15 12.92
N PRO A 492 -8.17 27.37 12.46
CA PRO A 492 -8.76 28.57 13.02
C PRO A 492 -10.26 28.59 12.70
N ARG A 493 -11.09 28.55 13.76
CA ARG A 493 -12.53 28.80 13.70
C ARG A 493 -12.77 30.22 13.20
N LEU A 494 -13.15 30.37 11.93
CA LEU A 494 -13.91 31.54 11.48
C LEU A 494 -15.33 31.40 12.03
N LEU A 495 -15.61 32.17 13.08
CA LEU A 495 -16.94 32.41 13.61
C LEU A 495 -17.78 33.14 12.55
N LEU A 496 -18.81 32.48 12.03
CA LEU A 496 -19.98 33.16 11.47
C LEU A 496 -21.20 32.68 12.25
N GLN A 497 -21.79 33.64 12.98
CA GLN A 497 -23.02 33.49 13.75
C GLN A 497 -24.20 33.16 12.82
N GLY A 498 -25.13 32.41 13.39
CA GLY A 498 -26.15 31.69 12.65
C GLY A 498 -27.36 32.49 12.17
N SER A 499 -28.19 31.79 11.41
CA SER A 499 -29.64 31.83 11.57
C SER A 499 -30.22 30.52 11.05
N ALA A 500 -30.96 29.83 11.91
CA ALA A 500 -31.79 28.70 11.55
C ALA A 500 -32.93 29.15 10.62
N GLY A 501 -33.21 28.36 9.58
CA GLY A 501 -34.40 28.58 8.76
C GLY A 501 -34.35 27.86 7.42
N SER A 502 -35.31 26.95 7.25
CA SER A 502 -35.91 26.55 5.97
C SER A 502 -35.31 25.36 5.22
N LEU A 503 -35.93 24.22 5.52
CA LEU A 503 -36.38 23.20 4.58
C LEU A 503 -36.81 23.79 3.22
N LEU A 504 -36.55 23.04 2.15
CA LEU A 504 -36.96 23.25 0.75
C LEU A 504 -36.17 24.32 -0.01
N ILE A 505 -35.35 23.86 -0.97
CA ILE A 505 -35.19 24.32 -2.36
C ILE A 505 -33.88 23.71 -2.88
N PHE A 506 -33.96 22.82 -3.87
CA PHE A 506 -33.14 22.81 -5.11
C PHE A 506 -33.40 21.54 -5.93
N GLN A 507 -34.60 21.48 -6.52
CA GLN A 507 -34.78 21.03 -7.91
C GLN A 507 -34.46 22.24 -8.81
N HIS A 508 -33.20 22.50 -9.13
CA HIS A 508 -32.78 23.26 -10.31
C HIS A 508 -31.27 23.39 -10.31
N LEU A 509 -30.59 22.47 -11.00
CA LEU A 509 -29.39 22.72 -11.80
C LEU A 509 -29.04 21.41 -12.52
N ASP A 510 -30.03 20.89 -13.23
CA ASP A 510 -29.90 19.79 -14.18
C ASP A 510 -30.54 20.27 -15.49
N ARG A 511 -29.85 21.21 -16.13
CA ARG A 511 -30.13 21.73 -17.49
C ARG A 511 -29.02 22.71 -17.86
N GLN A 512 -27.91 22.17 -18.34
CA GLN A 512 -27.08 22.76 -19.40
C GLN A 512 -25.87 21.85 -19.60
N MET A 513 -25.97 20.94 -20.58
CA MET A 513 -24.92 20.45 -21.49
C MET A 513 -25.28 19.07 -22.05
N ALA A 514 -26.22 19.05 -23.01
CA ALA A 514 -26.42 18.11 -24.13
C ALA A 514 -27.88 18.24 -24.61
N PRO A 515 -28.22 18.03 -25.91
CA PRO A 515 -27.48 17.22 -26.89
C PRO A 515 -27.34 17.83 -28.30
N ALA A 516 -26.30 17.41 -29.01
CA ALA A 516 -26.30 17.36 -30.47
C ALA A 516 -25.77 15.98 -30.90
N TYR A 517 -26.34 15.47 -32.00
CA TYR A 517 -26.04 14.21 -32.71
C TYR A 517 -26.81 12.94 -32.29
N PHE A 518 -28.05 12.85 -32.78
CA PHE A 518 -28.60 11.62 -33.38
C PHE A 518 -29.64 12.02 -34.45
N LYS A 519 -29.28 11.93 -35.72
CA LYS A 519 -30.18 11.89 -36.90
C LYS A 519 -29.39 11.30 -38.08
N ALA A 520 -30.11 10.55 -38.92
CA ALA A 520 -29.67 9.60 -39.95
C ALA A 520 -29.30 8.24 -39.32
N SER A 521 -30.00 7.14 -39.59
CA SER A 521 -30.53 6.71 -40.88
C SER A 521 -31.62 5.65 -40.71
N ASP A 522 -32.85 5.97 -41.12
CA ASP A 522 -33.91 5.03 -41.49
C ASP A 522 -34.48 5.51 -42.82
N THR A 523 -33.90 5.07 -43.93
CA THR A 523 -34.56 4.98 -45.24
C THR A 523 -33.68 4.14 -46.18
N LEU A 524 -34.15 2.94 -46.53
CA LEU A 524 -34.18 2.38 -47.90
C LEU A 524 -34.56 0.88 -47.84
N PHE A 525 -35.87 0.65 -47.90
CA PHE A 525 -36.45 -0.52 -48.59
C PHE A 525 -36.47 -0.18 -50.08
N PHE A 526 -35.88 -1.01 -50.95
CA PHE A 526 -36.48 -1.52 -52.21
C PHE A 526 -35.52 -2.46 -52.99
N ASN A 527 -36.06 -3.66 -53.31
CA ASN A 527 -35.79 -4.58 -54.42
C ASN A 527 -34.36 -5.10 -54.75
N GLN A 528 -34.19 -6.43 -54.72
CA GLN A 528 -34.39 -7.27 -55.92
C GLN A 528 -34.53 -8.77 -55.55
N ARG A 529 -35.58 -9.38 -56.10
CA ARG A 529 -35.68 -10.82 -56.37
C ARG A 529 -34.94 -11.10 -57.68
N GLU A 530 -34.18 -12.18 -57.72
CA GLU A 530 -34.27 -13.25 -58.71
C GLU A 530 -33.97 -14.59 -58.02
#